data_AF-A0A6N4QWQ9-F1
#
_entry.id   AF-A0A6N4QWQ9-F1
#
_cell.length_a   1.000
_cell.length_b   1.000
_cell.length_c   1.000
_cell.angle_alpha   90.00
_cell.angle_beta   90.00
_cell.angle_gamma   90.00
#
_symmetry.space_group_name_H-M   'P 1'
#
loop_
_entity.id
_entity.type
_entity.pdbx_description
1 polymer ?
#
loop_
_entity_poly.entity_id
_entity_poly.type
_entity_poly.pdbx_seq_one_letter_code
_entity_poly.pdbx_strand_id
1 'polypeptide(L)'
;MFYFLLPVLFWIGSLFSAETNPWDLPIQERIINRKHVSHIVIETRADHTRVTLLLSERFPYNYKATSGSFFIRVNDEKEALELSEKLDKYLESGWNLKIYLSGSEITRYDLDQTIR
;
A
#
# COMPACT_ATOMS: atom_id res chain seq x y z
N MET A 1 20.32 36.55 44.56
CA MET A 1 20.30 36.06 43.16
C MET A 1 19.39 34.84 43.11
N PHE A 2 18.16 35.00 42.61
CA PHE A 2 17.23 33.89 42.40
C PHE A 2 17.28 33.50 40.92
N TYR A 3 17.70 32.27 40.64
CA TYR A 3 17.69 31.72 39.29
C TYR A 3 16.25 31.31 38.95
N PHE A 4 15.64 32.00 38.00
CA PHE A 4 14.36 31.60 37.41
C PHE A 4 14.61 30.42 36.47
N LEU A 5 14.18 29.22 36.87
CA LEU A 5 14.09 28.06 35.99
C LEU A 5 12.81 28.19 35.16
N LEU A 6 12.96 28.53 33.89
CA LEU A 6 11.88 28.49 32.89
C LEU A 6 11.48 27.03 32.64
N PRO A 7 10.20 26.64 32.76
CA PRO A 7 9.77 25.32 32.34
C PRO A 7 9.72 25.30 30.81
N VAL A 8 10.57 24.47 30.19
CA VAL A 8 10.46 24.14 28.78
C VAL A 8 9.18 23.32 28.62
N LEU A 9 8.09 23.97 28.23
CA LEU A 9 6.85 23.32 27.84
C LEU A 9 7.14 22.55 26.55
N PHE A 10 7.49 21.26 26.68
CA PHE A 10 7.49 20.33 25.55
C PHE A 10 6.04 20.17 25.08
N TRP A 11 5.62 21.01 24.14
CA TRP A 11 4.47 20.74 23.28
C TRP A 11 4.85 19.54 22.42
N ILE A 12 4.66 18.33 22.95
CA ILE A 12 4.59 17.13 22.12
C ILE A 12 3.26 17.25 21.38
N GLY A 13 3.28 18.02 20.29
CA GLY A 13 2.19 17.98 19.33
C GLY A 13 2.02 16.53 18.92
N SER A 14 0.81 16.01 19.05
CA SER A 14 0.47 14.72 18.48
C SER A 14 0.83 14.77 17.00
N LEU A 15 1.88 14.05 16.61
CA LEU A 15 2.18 13.75 15.22
C LEU A 15 1.07 12.80 14.75
N PHE A 16 -0.12 13.34 14.51
CA PHE A 16 -1.11 12.65 13.70
C PHE A 16 -0.53 12.65 12.29
N SER A 17 0.13 11.55 11.93
CA SER A 17 0.25 11.17 10.52
C SER A 17 -1.19 11.15 10.00
N ALA A 18 -1.56 12.13 9.18
CA ALA A 18 -2.82 12.14 8.44
C ALA A 18 -2.72 11.05 7.38
N GLU A 19 -2.74 9.81 7.84
CA GLU A 19 -2.51 8.63 7.06
C GLU A 19 -3.85 8.20 6.50
N THR A 20 -4.07 8.42 5.21
CA THR A 20 -5.30 8.01 4.54
C THR A 20 -5.46 6.50 4.72
N ASN A 21 -6.50 6.09 5.45
CA ASN A 21 -6.85 4.69 5.62
C ASN A 21 -7.37 4.16 4.26
N PRO A 22 -6.69 3.20 3.61
CA PRO A 22 -7.10 2.69 2.30
C PRO A 22 -8.53 2.16 2.27
N TRP A 23 -9.05 1.78 3.44
CA TRP A 23 -10.34 1.12 3.63
C TRP A 23 -11.51 2.07 3.86
N ASP A 24 -11.24 3.38 3.97
CA ASP A 24 -12.29 4.41 4.02
C ASP A 24 -12.83 4.75 2.61
N LEU A 25 -12.21 4.19 1.56
CA LEU A 25 -12.61 4.35 0.16
C LEU A 25 -13.71 3.34 -0.24
N PRO A 26 -14.48 3.62 -1.32
CA PRO A 26 -15.43 2.67 -1.89
C PRO A 26 -14.80 1.29 -2.07
N ILE A 27 -15.54 0.20 -1.83
CA ILE A 27 -15.00 -1.18 -1.86
C ILE A 27 -14.25 -1.50 -3.18
N GLN A 28 -14.61 -0.83 -4.27
CA GLN A 28 -14.03 -0.99 -5.59
C GLN A 28 -12.72 -0.20 -5.80
N GLU A 29 -12.31 0.64 -4.84
CA GLU A 29 -11.11 1.48 -4.95
C GLU A 29 -10.29 1.43 -3.67
N ARG A 30 -8.96 1.36 -3.81
CA ARG A 30 -8.03 1.47 -2.68
C ARG A 30 -6.85 2.36 -3.08
N ILE A 31 -6.37 3.16 -2.14
CA ILE A 31 -5.09 3.86 -2.25
C ILE A 31 -4.13 3.14 -1.33
N ILE A 32 -3.09 2.53 -1.90
CA ILE A 32 -2.10 1.74 -1.17
C ILE A 32 -0.71 2.31 -1.39
N ASN A 33 0.26 1.88 -0.59
CA ASN A 33 1.65 2.29 -0.70
C ASN A 33 2.54 1.19 -0.07
N ARG A 34 3.84 1.44 0.05
CA ARG A 34 4.82 0.42 0.47
C ARG A 34 4.50 -0.26 1.80
N LYS A 35 3.98 0.47 2.79
CA LYS A 35 3.66 -0.08 4.13
C LYS A 35 2.46 -1.04 4.10
N HIS A 36 1.57 -0.89 3.12
CA HIS A 36 0.40 -1.76 2.96
C HIS A 36 0.74 -3.05 2.22
N VAL A 37 1.78 -3.05 1.38
CA VAL A 37 2.18 -4.20 0.57
C VAL A 37 3.22 -5.02 1.32
N SER A 38 2.86 -6.24 1.71
CA SER A 38 3.80 -7.17 2.35
C SER A 38 4.68 -7.88 1.32
N HIS A 39 4.07 -8.39 0.26
CA HIS A 39 4.73 -9.16 -0.80
C HIS A 39 4.09 -8.89 -2.16
N ILE A 40 4.91 -9.02 -3.20
CA ILE A 40 4.50 -9.12 -4.59
C ILE A 40 4.89 -10.52 -5.04
N VAL A 41 3.90 -11.31 -5.47
CA VAL A 41 4.09 -12.73 -5.81
C VAL A 41 3.63 -12.97 -7.23
N ILE A 42 4.43 -13.67 -8.03
CA ILE A 42 4.02 -14.18 -9.33
C ILE A 42 3.40 -15.56 -9.11
N GLU A 43 2.16 -15.74 -9.53
CA GLU A 43 1.45 -17.01 -9.46
C GLU A 43 1.08 -17.49 -10.87
N THR A 44 1.48 -18.71 -11.20
CA THR A 44 1.06 -19.38 -12.43
C THR A 44 -0.19 -20.20 -12.15
N ARG A 45 -1.25 -19.96 -12.92
CA ARG A 45 -2.49 -20.76 -12.94
C ARG A 45 -2.55 -21.54 -14.25
N ALA A 46 -3.51 -22.47 -14.34
CA ALA A 46 -3.64 -23.33 -15.53
C ALA A 46 -4.01 -22.53 -16.80
N ASP A 47 -4.65 -21.37 -16.63
CA ASP A 47 -5.24 -20.56 -17.69
C ASP A 47 -4.59 -19.17 -17.84
N HIS A 48 -3.85 -18.69 -16.84
CA HIS A 48 -3.21 -17.38 -16.85
C HIS A 48 -2.05 -17.29 -15.85
N THR A 49 -1.23 -16.26 -15.97
CA THR A 49 -0.31 -15.84 -14.92
C THR A 49 -0.89 -14.62 -14.21
N ARG A 50 -0.57 -14.44 -12.94
CA ARG A 50 -1.00 -13.25 -12.19
C ARG A 50 0.07 -12.72 -11.28
N VAL A 51 0.09 -11.39 -11.15
CA VAL A 51 0.91 -10.67 -10.16
C VAL A 51 0.02 -10.33 -8.98
N THR A 52 0.33 -10.89 -7.83
CA THR A 52 -0.47 -10.80 -6.62
C THR A 52 0.18 -9.92 -5.57
N LEU A 53 -0.55 -8.90 -5.13
CA LEU A 53 -0.22 -8.03 -4.02
C LEU A 53 -0.86 -8.59 -2.74
N LEU A 54 -0.03 -8.88 -1.74
CA LEU A 54 -0.48 -9.24 -0.41
C LEU A 54 -0.62 -7.96 0.43
N LEU A 55 -1.85 -7.45 0.52
CA LEU A 55 -2.17 -6.21 1.19
C LEU A 55 -2.55 -6.45 2.65
N SER A 56 -2.03 -5.63 3.55
CA SER A 56 -2.47 -5.59 4.95
C SER A 56 -3.49 -4.47 5.16
N GLU A 57 -4.54 -4.74 5.95
CA GLU A 57 -5.57 -3.75 6.22
C GLU A 57 -5.07 -2.54 7.01
N ARG A 58 -4.09 -2.72 7.89
CA ARG A 58 -3.63 -1.63 8.76
C ARG A 58 -2.12 -1.67 8.95
N PHE A 59 -1.52 -0.49 8.85
CA PHE A 59 -0.19 -0.22 9.38
C PHE A 59 -0.31 0.49 10.74
N PRO A 60 0.52 0.18 11.75
CA PRO A 60 1.52 -0.91 11.78
C PRO A 60 0.86 -2.30 11.78
N TYR A 61 1.57 -3.28 11.22
CA TYR A 61 1.16 -4.68 11.23
C TYR A 61 0.77 -5.10 12.65
N ASN A 62 -0.50 -5.44 12.85
CA ASN A 62 -0.96 -6.05 14.09
C ASN A 62 -1.50 -7.45 13.76
N TYR A 63 -1.41 -8.38 14.70
CA TYR A 63 -1.84 -9.78 14.52
C TYR A 63 -3.35 -9.95 14.27
N LYS A 64 -4.14 -8.90 14.48
CA LYS A 64 -5.59 -8.82 14.19
C LYS A 64 -5.88 -8.15 12.84
N ALA A 65 -4.88 -7.64 12.13
CA ALA A 65 -5.06 -6.98 10.85
C ALA A 65 -5.28 -8.06 9.80
N THR A 66 -6.42 -8.00 9.12
CA THR A 66 -6.71 -8.91 8.01
C THR A 66 -5.74 -8.60 6.87
N SER A 67 -5.25 -9.65 6.21
CA SER A 67 -4.53 -9.52 4.94
C SER A 67 -5.41 -10.01 3.80
N GLY A 68 -5.36 -9.29 2.69
CA GLY A 68 -6.08 -9.62 1.46
C GLY A 68 -5.11 -9.89 0.32
N SER A 69 -5.43 -10.89 -0.49
CA SER A 69 -4.73 -11.17 -1.74
C SER A 69 -5.49 -10.52 -2.89
N PHE A 70 -4.81 -9.60 -3.58
CA PHE A 70 -5.34 -8.91 -4.75
C PHE A 70 -4.41 -9.13 -5.93
N PHE A 71 -4.93 -9.34 -7.13
CA PHE A 71 -4.11 -9.79 -8.24
C PHE A 71 -4.41 -9.07 -9.56
N ILE A 72 -3.38 -8.92 -10.40
CA ILE A 72 -3.46 -8.45 -11.77
C ILE A 72 -3.21 -9.66 -12.67
N ARG A 73 -4.14 -9.96 -13.59
CA ARG A 73 -3.93 -11.01 -14.61
C ARG A 73 -3.00 -10.48 -15.70
N VAL A 74 -2.08 -11.33 -16.14
CA VAL A 74 -1.14 -11.06 -17.22
C VAL A 74 -1.05 -12.29 -18.13
N ASN A 75 -0.57 -12.09 -19.36
CA ASN A 75 -0.62 -13.13 -20.38
C ASN A 75 0.48 -14.17 -20.21
N ASP A 76 1.66 -13.74 -19.76
CA ASP A 76 2.83 -14.60 -19.62
C ASP A 76 3.71 -14.24 -18.41
N GLU A 77 4.68 -15.11 -18.12
CA GLU A 77 5.59 -14.95 -16.99
C GLU A 77 6.54 -13.76 -17.14
N LYS A 78 6.89 -13.39 -18.37
CA LYS A 78 7.77 -12.24 -18.63
C LYS A 78 7.04 -10.94 -18.30
N GLU A 79 5.80 -10.79 -18.75
CA GLU A 79 4.93 -9.67 -18.39
C GLU A 79 4.70 -9.62 -16.87
N ALA A 80 4.55 -10.78 -16.22
CA ALA A 80 4.43 -10.85 -14.77
C ALA A 80 5.67 -10.32 -14.05
N LEU A 81 6.87 -10.70 -14.51
CA LEU A 81 8.13 -10.25 -13.95
C LEU A 81 8.30 -8.74 -14.12
N GLU A 82 8.14 -8.24 -15.35
CA GLU A 82 8.26 -6.81 -15.67
C GLU A 82 7.26 -5.97 -14.85
N LEU A 83 6.03 -6.44 -14.70
CA LEU A 83 5.01 -5.78 -13.89
C LEU A 83 5.37 -5.80 -12.40
N SER A 84 5.85 -6.94 -11.88
CA SER A 84 6.24 -7.09 -10.48
C SER A 84 7.37 -6.13 -10.11
N GLU A 85 8.43 -6.04 -10.93
CA GLU A 85 9.56 -5.13 -10.73
C GLU A 85 9.13 -3.67 -10.84
N LYS A 86 8.25 -3.35 -11.78
CA LYS A 86 7.69 -1.99 -11.95
C LYS A 86 6.93 -1.55 -10.70
N LEU A 87 6.06 -2.41 -10.17
CA LEU A 87 5.28 -2.12 -8.98
C LEU A 87 6.17 -2.02 -7.74
N ASP A 88 7.14 -2.92 -7.59
CA ASP A 88 8.07 -2.91 -6.46
C ASP A 88 8.86 -1.60 -6.42
N LYS A 89 9.52 -1.24 -7.53
CA LYS A 89 10.28 0.01 -7.66
C LYS A 89 9.43 1.27 -7.40
N TYR A 90 8.19 1.28 -7.88
CA TYR A 90 7.29 2.40 -7.64
C TYR A 90 6.92 2.52 -6.16
N LEU A 91 6.59 1.40 -5.50
CA LEU A 91 6.27 1.38 -4.08
C LEU A 91 7.49 1.74 -3.22
N GLU A 92 8.69 1.25 -3.56
CA GLU A 92 9.94 1.62 -2.88
C GLU A 92 10.23 3.13 -2.91
N SER A 93 9.75 3.82 -3.95
CA SER A 93 9.86 5.27 -4.05
C SER A 93 8.98 6.02 -3.02
N GLY A 94 8.13 5.32 -2.28
CA GLY A 94 7.25 5.87 -1.25
C GLY A 94 5.93 6.45 -1.76
N TRP A 95 5.68 6.37 -3.06
CA TRP A 95 4.48 6.92 -3.68
C TRP A 95 3.24 6.05 -3.43
N ASN A 96 2.08 6.71 -3.49
CA ASN A 96 0.79 6.05 -3.42
C ASN A 96 0.40 5.47 -4.79
N LEU A 97 -0.23 4.30 -4.75
CA LEU A 97 -0.77 3.55 -5.87
C LEU A 97 -2.28 3.47 -5.69
N LYS A 98 -3.06 3.95 -6.67
CA LYS A 98 -4.51 3.74 -6.67
C LYS A 98 -4.83 2.47 -7.45
N ILE A 99 -5.62 1.58 -6.86
CA ILE A 99 -6.08 0.33 -7.49
C ILE A 99 -7.60 0.29 -7.58
N TYR A 100 -8.11 -0.28 -8.67
CA TYR A 100 -9.54 -0.48 -8.92
C TYR A 100 -9.86 -1.97 -8.97
N LEU A 101 -10.86 -2.37 -8.21
CA LEU A 101 -11.12 -3.76 -7.83
C LEU A 101 -12.45 -4.27 -8.39
N SER A 102 -12.40 -5.47 -8.95
CA SER A 102 -13.57 -6.33 -9.21
C SER A 102 -13.41 -7.60 -8.38
N GLY A 103 -13.91 -7.57 -7.15
CA GLY A 103 -13.58 -8.58 -6.14
C GLY A 103 -12.10 -8.48 -5.74
N SER A 104 -11.35 -9.58 -5.87
CA SER A 104 -9.89 -9.60 -5.65
C SER A 104 -9.06 -9.20 -6.88
N GLU A 105 -9.68 -9.06 -8.04
CA GLU A 105 -8.97 -8.72 -9.28
C GLU A 105 -8.78 -7.20 -9.39
N ILE A 106 -7.53 -6.78 -9.57
CA ILE A 106 -7.13 -5.41 -9.88
C ILE A 106 -7.30 -5.23 -11.38
N THR A 107 -8.38 -4.56 -11.76
CA THR A 107 -8.75 -4.33 -13.18
C THR A 107 -8.02 -3.12 -13.77
N ARG A 108 -7.59 -2.19 -12.92
CA ARG A 108 -6.83 -1.00 -13.27
C ARG A 108 -5.99 -0.55 -12.08
N TYR A 109 -4.86 0.08 -12.35
CA TYR A 109 -4.06 0.76 -11.34
C TYR A 109 -3.47 2.05 -11.92
N ASP A 110 -3.42 3.10 -11.11
CA ASP A 110 -2.88 4.41 -11.48
C ASP A 110 -1.60 4.68 -10.65
N LEU A 111 -0.50 4.92 -11.36
CA LEU A 111 0.79 5.33 -10.80
C LEU A 111 0.89 6.86 -10.87
N ASP A 112 0.39 7.53 -9.83
CA ASP A 112 0.35 8.99 -9.77
C ASP A 112 0.98 9.52 -8.49
N GLN A 113 2.06 10.29 -8.66
CA GLN A 113 2.83 10.92 -7.58
C GLN A 113 2.06 12.06 -6.88
N THR A 114 0.96 12.53 -7.48
CA THR A 114 0.12 13.58 -6.91
C THR A 114 -0.94 13.06 -5.94
N ILE A 115 -1.12 11.73 -5.86
CA ILE A 115 -2.01 11.10 -4.88
C ILE A 115 -1.41 11.26 -3.47
N ARG A 116 -2.07 12.05 -2.63
CA ARG A 116 -1.66 12.30 -1.22
C ARG A 116 -2.27 11.31 -0.25
#